data_AF-A0A934TIP6-F1
#
_entry.id   AF-A0A934TIP6-F1
#
_cell.length_a   1.000
_cell.length_b   1.000
_cell.length_c   1.000
_cell.angle_alpha   90.00
_cell.angle_beta   90.00
_cell.angle_gamma   90.00
#
_symmetry.space_group_name_H-M   'P 1'
#
loop_
_entity.id
_entity.type
_entity.pdbx_description
1 polymer ?
#
loop_
_entity_poly.entity_id
_entity_poly.type
_entity_poly.pdbx_seq_one_letter_code
_entity_poly.pdbx_strand_id
1 'polypeptide(L)'
;MPKLSNKAISVNKNIEDRVDIIKKGLLDSKNVKSGREFAESIGYLDSNLAKIGGSGNYSYSLSSIALLCVNFNINANWIVCGIGDTEQDFSISKLPSDNDKIEFQIKTRFFEFADNLINKSRFSSLYDISKSMGVHRQQLYTIKERVDKSLPPHMAAFMIENHALNANWLLTGEGDMFRR
;
A
#
# COMPACT_ATOMS: atom_id res chain seq x y z
N MET A 1 -17.70 -8.86 -13.73
CA MET A 1 -17.22 -9.12 -12.35
C MET A 1 -18.26 -8.59 -11.37
N PRO A 2 -18.58 -9.28 -10.26
CA PRO A 2 -19.57 -8.80 -9.30
C PRO A 2 -19.01 -7.61 -8.52
N LYS A 3 -19.80 -6.53 -8.44
CA LYS A 3 -19.46 -5.27 -7.76
C LYS A 3 -19.51 -5.46 -6.25
N LEU A 4 -18.51 -4.94 -5.53
CA LEU A 4 -18.62 -4.79 -4.08
C LEU A 4 -19.77 -3.80 -3.82
N SER A 5 -20.84 -4.23 -3.14
CA SER A 5 -22.02 -3.39 -2.99
C SER A 5 -21.70 -2.14 -2.18
N ASN A 6 -21.99 -0.96 -2.75
CA ASN A 6 -21.93 0.38 -2.13
C ASN A 6 -22.90 0.53 -0.94
N LYS A 7 -22.76 -0.30 0.10
CA LYS A 7 -23.31 0.03 1.41
C LYS A 7 -22.27 0.89 2.11
N ALA A 8 -22.64 2.14 2.38
CA ALA A 8 -21.86 3.15 3.09
C ALA A 8 -21.06 2.53 4.24
N ILE A 9 -19.79 2.23 3.98
CA ILE A 9 -18.82 1.81 4.97
C ILE A 9 -18.33 3.10 5.62
N SER A 10 -18.53 3.26 6.93
CA SER A 10 -17.94 4.36 7.68
C SER A 10 -16.43 4.33 7.47
N VAL A 11 -15.87 5.36 6.83
CA VAL A 11 -14.43 5.45 6.56
C VAL A 11 -13.69 5.57 7.90
N ASN A 12 -13.19 4.45 8.43
CA ASN A 12 -12.32 4.44 9.61
C ASN A 12 -10.85 4.52 9.18
N LYS A 13 -10.01 5.13 10.05
CA LYS A 13 -8.80 5.86 9.63
C LYS A 13 -7.59 4.99 9.24
N ASN A 14 -7.43 3.78 9.76
CA ASN A 14 -6.21 2.99 9.55
C ASN A 14 -6.35 1.97 8.39
N ILE A 15 -5.22 1.44 7.92
CA ILE A 15 -5.16 0.52 6.77
C ILE A 15 -5.82 -0.80 7.14
N GLU A 16 -5.66 -1.23 8.38
CA GLU A 16 -6.13 -2.50 8.93
C GLU A 16 -7.65 -2.62 8.83
N ASP A 17 -8.38 -1.59 9.26
CA ASP A 17 -9.85 -1.53 9.19
C ASP A 17 -10.34 -1.68 7.74
N ARG A 18 -9.67 -1.00 6.79
CA ARG A 18 -10.01 -1.06 5.36
C ARG A 18 -9.72 -2.42 4.75
N VAL A 19 -8.65 -3.09 5.18
CA VAL A 19 -8.37 -4.48 4.78
C VAL A 19 -9.44 -5.43 5.33
N ASP A 20 -9.88 -5.25 6.57
CA ASP A 20 -10.94 -6.08 7.16
C ASP A 20 -12.28 -5.92 6.45
N ILE A 21 -12.62 -4.68 6.04
CA ILE A 21 -13.79 -4.39 5.20
C ILE A 21 -13.72 -5.17 3.89
N ILE A 22 -12.58 -5.12 3.18
CA ILE A 22 -12.38 -5.84 1.92
C ILE A 22 -12.48 -7.34 2.14
N LYS A 23 -11.77 -7.88 3.13
CA LYS A 23 -11.76 -9.30 3.46
C LYS A 23 -13.18 -9.81 3.71
N LYS A 24 -13.97 -9.09 4.51
CA LYS A 24 -15.37 -9.44 4.78
C LYS A 24 -16.20 -9.42 3.50
N GLY A 25 -16.07 -8.37 2.69
CA GLY A 25 -16.79 -8.26 1.41
C GLY A 25 -16.46 -9.40 0.43
N LEU A 26 -15.19 -9.80 0.34
CA LEU A 26 -14.74 -10.90 -0.52
C LEU A 26 -15.23 -12.27 -0.06
N LEU A 27 -15.35 -12.49 1.25
CA LEU A 27 -15.92 -13.71 1.83
C LEU A 27 -17.42 -13.78 1.59
N ASP A 28 -18.14 -12.69 1.85
CA ASP A 28 -19.59 -12.59 1.67
C ASP A 28 -19.99 -12.78 0.20
N SER A 29 -19.19 -12.25 -0.74
CA SER A 29 -19.39 -12.41 -2.18
C SER A 29 -18.88 -13.74 -2.74
N LYS A 30 -18.20 -14.55 -1.92
CA LYS A 30 -17.53 -15.81 -2.31
C LYS A 30 -16.44 -15.63 -3.39
N ASN A 31 -15.86 -14.43 -3.49
CA ASN A 31 -14.67 -14.20 -4.30
C ASN A 31 -13.43 -14.90 -3.70
N VAL A 32 -13.42 -15.12 -2.38
CA VAL A 32 -12.50 -16.02 -1.67
C VAL A 32 -13.33 -16.94 -0.77
N LYS A 33 -12.89 -18.19 -0.57
CA LYS A 33 -13.64 -19.21 0.18
C LYS A 33 -13.36 -19.16 1.68
N SER A 34 -12.23 -18.60 2.09
CA SER A 34 -11.82 -18.57 3.49
C SER A 34 -10.86 -17.42 3.79
N GLY A 35 -10.73 -17.06 5.07
CA GLY A 35 -9.72 -16.10 5.52
C GLY A 35 -8.28 -16.54 5.24
N ARG A 36 -8.07 -17.86 5.11
CA ARG A 36 -6.79 -18.44 4.70
C ARG A 36 -6.48 -18.16 3.23
N GLU A 37 -7.43 -18.45 2.34
CA GLU A 37 -7.28 -18.16 0.91
C GLU A 37 -7.05 -16.66 0.67
N PHE A 38 -7.77 -15.82 1.42
CA PHE A 38 -7.51 -14.38 1.43
C PHE A 38 -6.05 -14.06 1.82
N ALA A 39 -5.56 -14.57 2.94
CA ALA A 39 -4.21 -14.30 3.41
C ALA A 39 -3.11 -14.83 2.46
N GLU A 40 -3.30 -16.04 1.92
CA GLU A 40 -2.42 -16.61 0.88
C GLU A 40 -2.37 -15.70 -0.36
N SER A 41 -3.52 -15.16 -0.78
CA SER A 41 -3.59 -14.25 -1.93
C SER A 41 -2.87 -12.92 -1.74
N ILE A 42 -2.60 -12.49 -0.50
CA ILE A 42 -1.84 -11.27 -0.20
C ILE A 42 -0.44 -11.55 0.34
N GLY A 43 0.07 -12.77 0.09
CA GLY A 43 1.46 -13.15 0.33
C GLY A 43 1.77 -13.64 1.75
N TYR A 44 0.76 -13.93 2.57
CA TYR A 44 0.97 -14.56 3.88
C TYR A 44 0.89 -16.09 3.79
N LEU A 45 1.88 -16.76 4.37
CA LEU A 45 1.85 -18.21 4.55
C LEU A 45 0.97 -18.61 5.75
N ASP A 46 0.46 -19.84 5.71
CA ASP A 46 -0.31 -20.49 6.78
C ASP A 46 0.24 -20.27 8.20
N SER A 47 1.56 -20.35 8.35
CA SER A 47 2.27 -20.21 9.61
C SER A 47 2.18 -18.81 10.23
N ASN A 48 1.75 -17.80 9.45
CA ASN A 48 1.57 -16.43 9.89
C ASN A 48 0.10 -16.00 10.01
N LEU A 49 -0.86 -16.89 9.73
CA LEU A 49 -2.30 -16.58 9.80
C LEU A 49 -2.76 -16.18 11.20
N ALA A 50 -2.21 -16.80 12.24
CA ALA A 50 -2.50 -16.47 13.64
C ALA A 50 -2.07 -15.04 14.04
N LYS A 51 -1.25 -14.37 13.22
CA LYS A 51 -0.79 -12.99 13.44
C LYS A 51 -1.67 -11.95 12.73
N ILE A 52 -2.63 -12.37 11.90
CA ILE A 52 -3.55 -11.49 11.17
C ILE A 52 -4.82 -11.33 12.01
N GLY A 53 -5.09 -10.12 12.50
CA GLY A 53 -6.31 -9.78 13.26
C GLY A 53 -6.24 -10.08 14.77
N GLY A 54 -5.08 -10.50 15.29
CA GLY A 54 -4.83 -10.53 16.72
C GLY A 54 -4.47 -9.13 17.23
N SER A 55 -4.85 -8.82 18.47
CA SER A 55 -4.57 -7.58 19.22
C SER A 55 -3.08 -7.29 19.41
N GLY A 56 -2.35 -7.05 18.31
CA GLY A 56 -0.94 -6.74 18.27
C GLY A 56 -0.64 -5.77 17.14
N ASN A 57 0.41 -4.97 17.30
CA ASN A 57 0.86 -3.89 16.41
C ASN A 57 1.37 -4.36 15.03
N TYR A 58 0.75 -5.37 14.40
CA TYR A 58 1.11 -5.86 13.08
C TYR A 58 0.34 -5.09 12.01
N SER A 59 1.04 -4.17 11.35
CA SER A 59 0.52 -3.45 10.18
C SER A 59 0.82 -4.22 8.89
N TYR A 60 -0.09 -4.14 7.92
CA TYR A 60 0.11 -4.74 6.60
C TYR A 60 1.31 -4.11 5.88
N SER A 61 2.19 -4.94 5.31
CA SER A 61 3.28 -4.43 4.47
C SER A 61 2.73 -3.81 3.18
N LEU A 62 3.48 -2.90 2.57
CA LEU A 62 3.11 -2.34 1.28
C LEU A 62 3.07 -3.40 0.17
N SER A 63 3.87 -4.46 0.27
CA SER A 63 3.84 -5.60 -0.65
C SER A 63 2.51 -6.37 -0.57
N SER A 64 2.02 -6.66 0.64
CA SER A 64 0.71 -7.29 0.83
C SER A 64 -0.43 -6.41 0.34
N ILE A 65 -0.35 -5.09 0.55
CA ILE A 65 -1.33 -4.13 0.03
C ILE A 65 -1.28 -4.09 -1.51
N ALA A 66 -0.10 -4.13 -2.12
CA ALA A 66 0.03 -4.18 -3.57
C ALA A 66 -0.61 -5.45 -4.16
N LEU A 67 -0.36 -6.62 -3.55
CA LEU A 67 -1.00 -7.88 -3.95
C LEU A 67 -2.52 -7.83 -3.81
N LEU A 68 -3.04 -7.24 -2.73
CA LEU A 68 -4.47 -7.01 -2.54
C LEU A 68 -5.06 -6.18 -3.69
N CYS A 69 -4.39 -5.09 -4.07
CA CYS A 69 -4.83 -4.21 -5.14
C CYS A 69 -4.90 -4.94 -6.48
N VAL A 70 -3.88 -5.74 -6.81
CA VAL A 70 -3.82 -6.48 -8.07
C VAL A 70 -4.82 -7.63 -8.12
N ASN A 71 -4.89 -8.43 -7.05
CA ASN A 71 -5.68 -9.65 -7.07
C ASN A 71 -7.19 -9.40 -6.95
N PHE A 72 -7.58 -8.26 -6.36
CA PHE A 72 -8.98 -7.94 -6.11
C PHE A 72 -9.45 -6.61 -6.72
N ASN A 73 -8.62 -6.01 -7.58
CA ASN A 73 -8.94 -4.76 -8.27
C ASN A 73 -9.32 -3.61 -7.32
N ILE A 74 -8.57 -3.49 -6.22
CA ILE A 74 -8.77 -2.47 -5.19
C ILE A 74 -7.91 -1.25 -5.51
N ASN A 75 -8.49 -0.06 -5.40
CA ASN A 75 -7.79 1.20 -5.56
C ASN A 75 -6.80 1.43 -4.41
N ALA A 76 -5.51 1.52 -4.75
CA ALA A 76 -4.44 1.74 -3.78
C ALA A 76 -4.61 3.05 -2.98
N ASN A 77 -5.22 4.08 -3.57
CA ASN A 77 -5.42 5.36 -2.89
C ASN A 77 -6.45 5.23 -1.75
N TRP A 78 -7.49 4.43 -1.99
CA TRP A 78 -8.51 4.17 -0.99
C TRP A 78 -7.98 3.29 0.13
N ILE A 79 -7.27 2.21 -0.18
CA ILE A 79 -6.76 1.31 0.86
C ILE A 79 -5.69 1.97 1.74
N VAL A 80 -4.79 2.77 1.17
CA VAL A 80 -3.70 3.40 1.95
C VAL A 80 -4.19 4.62 2.73
N CYS A 81 -5.04 5.47 2.13
CA CYS A 81 -5.39 6.78 2.71
C CYS A 81 -6.91 7.07 2.77
N GLY A 82 -7.77 6.16 2.34
CA GLY A 82 -9.22 6.40 2.26
C GLY A 82 -9.62 7.38 1.15
N ILE A 83 -8.79 7.58 0.14
CA ILE A 83 -9.00 8.57 -0.93
C ILE A 83 -9.64 7.90 -2.16
N GLY A 84 -10.78 8.42 -2.60
CA GLY A 84 -11.51 7.94 -3.78
C GLY A 84 -12.46 6.78 -3.47
N ASP A 85 -12.88 6.06 -4.50
CA ASP A 85 -13.71 4.84 -4.37
C ASP A 85 -12.84 3.59 -4.12
N THR A 86 -13.45 2.53 -3.58
CA THR A 86 -12.77 1.28 -3.23
C THR A 86 -12.25 0.52 -4.46
N GLU A 87 -12.99 0.52 -5.56
CA GLU A 87 -12.62 -0.17 -6.80
C GLU A 87 -11.81 0.76 -7.70
N GLN A 88 -10.95 0.19 -8.55
CA GLN A 88 -10.24 0.93 -9.59
C GLN A 88 -10.80 0.62 -10.98
N ASP A 89 -10.80 1.62 -11.85
CA ASP A 89 -11.41 1.54 -13.19
C ASP A 89 -10.48 0.93 -14.27
N PHE A 90 -9.29 0.47 -13.90
CA PHE A 90 -8.30 -0.05 -14.83
C PHE A 90 -7.70 -1.36 -14.35
N SER A 91 -7.30 -2.22 -15.30
CA SER A 91 -6.61 -3.48 -14.97
C SER A 91 -5.15 -3.22 -14.65
N ILE A 92 -4.69 -3.68 -13.49
CA ILE A 92 -3.26 -3.65 -13.13
C ILE A 92 -2.54 -4.84 -13.79
N SER A 93 -1.34 -4.61 -14.34
CA SER A 93 -0.47 -5.68 -14.81
C SER A 93 0.00 -6.60 -13.68
N LYS A 94 0.36 -7.84 -14.01
CA LYS A 94 0.74 -8.85 -13.01
C LYS A 94 2.01 -8.42 -12.26
N LEU A 95 1.93 -8.33 -10.92
CA LEU A 95 3.10 -8.13 -10.07
C LEU A 95 4.06 -9.33 -10.14
N PRO A 96 5.35 -9.14 -9.81
CA PRO A 96 6.26 -10.25 -9.57
C PRO A 96 5.68 -11.24 -8.55
N SER A 97 5.95 -12.53 -8.70
CA SER A 97 5.50 -13.55 -7.74
C SER A 97 6.29 -13.54 -6.42
N ASP A 98 7.31 -12.70 -6.32
CA ASP A 98 8.29 -12.66 -5.24
C ASP A 98 8.10 -11.37 -4.43
N ASN A 99 7.76 -11.53 -3.15
CA ASN A 99 7.48 -10.41 -2.25
C ASN A 99 8.67 -9.46 -2.10
N ASP A 100 9.90 -9.99 -2.06
CA ASP A 100 11.11 -9.16 -1.91
C ASP A 100 11.31 -8.27 -3.14
N LYS A 101 10.97 -8.79 -4.33
CA LYS A 101 10.98 -7.99 -5.57
C LYS A 101 9.90 -6.93 -5.58
N ILE A 102 8.71 -7.23 -5.08
CA ILE A 102 7.63 -6.24 -4.94
C ILE A 102 8.09 -5.11 -4.01
N GLU A 103 8.63 -5.45 -2.83
CA GLU A 103 9.10 -4.46 -1.87
C GLU A 103 10.24 -3.60 -2.43
N PHE A 104 11.18 -4.22 -3.14
CA PHE A 104 12.25 -3.49 -3.82
C PHE A 104 11.69 -2.49 -4.84
N GLN A 105 10.73 -2.89 -5.67
CA GLN A 105 10.11 -2.00 -6.66
C GLN A 105 9.34 -0.84 -6.02
N ILE A 106 8.56 -1.10 -4.97
CA ILE A 106 7.83 -0.06 -4.21
C ILE A 106 8.81 0.95 -3.63
N LYS A 107 9.90 0.46 -3.01
CA LYS A 107 10.94 1.29 -2.44
C LYS A 107 11.65 2.15 -3.49
N THR A 108 11.99 1.57 -4.64
CA THR A 108 12.59 2.29 -5.77
C THR A 108 11.69 3.45 -6.21
N ARG A 109 10.40 3.18 -6.46
CA ARG A 109 9.43 4.22 -6.86
C ARG A 109 9.23 5.30 -5.80
N PHE A 110 9.24 4.93 -4.51
CA PHE A 110 9.18 5.90 -3.43
C PHE A 110 10.35 6.89 -3.47
N PHE A 111 11.57 6.40 -3.67
CA PHE A 111 12.74 7.28 -3.76
C PHE A 111 12.83 8.05 -5.08
N GLU A 112 12.35 7.48 -6.19
CA GLU A 112 12.16 8.23 -7.44
C GLU A 112 11.21 9.42 -7.24
N PHE A 113 10.11 9.22 -6.51
CA PHE A 113 9.19 10.31 -6.15
C PHE A 113 9.86 11.34 -5.24
N ALA A 114 10.60 10.90 -4.21
CA ALA A 114 11.33 11.79 -3.32
C ALA A 114 12.34 12.66 -4.10
N ASP A 115 13.12 12.05 -5.00
CA ASP A 115 14.06 12.76 -5.86
C ASP A 115 13.33 13.72 -6.81
N ASN A 116 12.13 13.37 -7.32
CA ASN A 116 11.30 14.28 -8.11
C ASN A 116 10.87 15.53 -7.32
N LEU A 117 10.47 15.37 -6.06
CA LEU A 117 10.10 16.49 -5.20
C LEU A 117 11.29 17.42 -4.93
N ILE A 118 12.49 16.86 -4.74
CA ILE A 118 13.72 17.62 -4.56
C ILE A 118 14.07 18.38 -5.84
N ASN A 119 14.04 17.72 -6.99
CA ASN A 119 14.32 18.33 -8.29
C ASN A 119 13.34 19.46 -8.64
N LYS A 120 12.09 19.37 -8.16
CA LYS A 120 11.08 20.44 -8.28
C LYS A 120 11.18 21.51 -7.20
N SER A 121 12.23 21.50 -6.39
CA SER A 121 12.45 22.43 -5.27
C SER A 121 11.31 22.47 -4.24
N ARG A 122 10.51 21.39 -4.12
CA ARG A 122 9.51 21.25 -3.05
C ARG A 122 10.15 20.90 -1.71
N PHE A 123 11.32 20.26 -1.78
CA PHE A 123 12.22 20.00 -0.66
C PHE A 123 13.65 20.28 -1.10
N SER A 124 14.54 20.65 -0.17
CA SER A 124 15.95 20.87 -0.48
C SER A 124 16.77 19.58 -0.41
N SER A 125 16.28 18.56 0.30
CA SER A 125 17.01 17.31 0.52
C SER A 125 16.11 16.16 0.99
N LEU A 126 16.66 14.94 0.97
CA LEU A 126 16.02 13.78 1.60
C LEU A 126 15.88 13.95 3.12
N TYR A 127 16.75 14.75 3.74
CA TYR A 127 16.62 15.10 5.15
C TYR A 127 15.36 15.93 5.42
N ASP A 128 15.06 16.94 4.58
CA ASP A 128 13.86 17.76 4.75
C ASP A 128 12.58 16.94 4.58
N ILE A 129 12.59 15.98 3.65
CA ILE A 129 11.53 14.98 3.51
C ILE A 129 11.38 14.16 4.79
N SER A 130 12.47 13.58 5.32
CA SER A 130 12.39 12.79 6.57
C SER A 130 11.84 13.60 7.74
N LYS A 131 12.26 14.87 7.85
CA LYS A 131 11.78 15.79 8.87
C LYS A 131 10.29 16.08 8.70
N SER A 132 9.81 16.29 7.47
CA SER A 132 8.39 16.54 7.20
C SER A 132 7.48 15.37 7.58
N MET A 133 7.99 14.14 7.48
CA MET A 133 7.30 12.92 7.92
C MET A 133 7.35 12.68 9.43
N GLY A 134 8.13 13.47 10.18
CA GLY A 134 8.42 13.18 11.59
C GLY A 134 9.33 11.96 11.79
N VAL A 135 10.14 11.62 10.79
CA VAL A 135 11.00 10.43 10.75
C VAL A 135 12.44 10.83 11.01
N HIS A 136 13.16 10.03 11.81
CA HIS A 136 14.58 10.28 12.04
C HIS A 136 15.38 10.13 10.73
N ARG A 137 16.27 11.08 10.43
CA ARG A 137 17.08 11.09 9.20
C ARG A 137 17.67 9.72 8.87
N GLN A 138 18.37 9.12 9.84
CA GLN A 138 19.06 7.85 9.63
C GLN A 138 18.11 6.72 9.21
N GLN A 139 16.85 6.74 9.65
CA GLN A 139 15.87 5.72 9.28
C GLN A 139 15.61 5.75 7.77
N LEU A 140 15.37 6.94 7.19
CA LEU A 140 15.07 7.07 5.78
C LEU A 140 16.28 6.74 4.89
N TYR A 141 17.48 7.16 5.29
CA TYR A 141 18.72 6.79 4.58
C TYR A 141 18.99 5.28 4.67
N THR A 142 18.79 4.68 5.84
CA THR A 142 18.95 3.23 6.03
C THR A 142 17.99 2.46 5.14
N ILE A 143 16.73 2.89 5.02
CA ILE A 143 15.77 2.29 4.08
C ILE A 143 16.27 2.43 2.64
N LYS A 144 16.75 3.62 2.24
CA LYS A 144 17.27 3.87 0.88
C LYS A 144 18.43 2.93 0.51
N GLU A 145 19.37 2.76 1.42
CA GLU A 145 20.63 2.06 1.14
C GLU A 145 20.53 0.53 1.33
N ARG A 146 19.69 0.06 2.24
CA ARG A 146 19.63 -1.36 2.59
C ARG A 146 18.53 -2.09 1.85
N VAL A 147 18.89 -3.19 1.18
CA VAL A 147 17.94 -4.04 0.44
C VAL A 147 16.93 -4.69 1.38
N ASP A 148 17.38 -5.16 2.55
CA ASP A 148 16.56 -5.87 3.56
C ASP A 148 15.59 -4.97 4.36
N LYS A 149 15.59 -3.66 4.09
CA LYS A 149 14.73 -2.71 4.76
C LYS A 149 13.54 -2.33 3.88
N SER A 150 12.37 -2.72 4.35
CA SER A 150 11.08 -2.39 3.74
C SER A 150 10.66 -0.96 4.08
N LEU A 151 9.94 -0.33 3.16
CA LEU A 151 9.33 0.98 3.36
C LEU A 151 8.10 0.87 4.27
N PRO A 152 8.04 1.59 5.41
CA PRO A 152 6.87 1.57 6.27
C PRO A 152 5.63 2.21 5.61
N PRO A 153 4.42 1.64 5.79
CA PRO A 153 3.20 2.18 5.17
C PRO A 153 2.90 3.64 5.52
N HIS A 154 3.19 4.09 6.75
CA HIS A 154 2.94 5.48 7.14
C HIS A 154 3.76 6.50 6.33
N MET A 155 4.97 6.15 5.87
CA MET A 155 5.77 7.04 5.02
C MET A 155 5.15 7.18 3.63
N ALA A 156 4.61 6.08 3.08
CA ALA A 156 3.86 6.10 1.83
C ALA A 156 2.58 6.94 1.99
N ALA A 157 1.80 6.69 3.05
CA ALA A 157 0.57 7.42 3.35
C ALA A 157 0.83 8.93 3.44
N PHE A 158 1.91 9.35 4.11
CA PHE A 158 2.30 10.75 4.19
C PHE A 158 2.51 11.38 2.80
N MET A 159 3.24 10.71 1.89
CA MET A 159 3.47 11.22 0.54
C MET A 159 2.18 11.27 -0.30
N ILE A 160 1.32 10.28 -0.13
CA ILE A 160 0.03 10.19 -0.79
C ILE A 160 -0.85 11.35 -0.33
N GLU A 161 -0.97 11.60 0.96
CA GLU A 161 -1.83 12.65 1.52
C GLU A 161 -1.31 14.06 1.25
N ASN A 162 -0.01 14.30 1.43
CA ASN A 162 0.54 15.67 1.47
C ASN A 162 1.19 16.12 0.17
N HIS A 163 1.52 15.19 -0.74
CA HIS A 163 2.29 15.50 -1.94
C HIS A 163 1.67 14.98 -3.23
N ALA A 164 0.42 14.53 -3.17
CA ALA A 164 -0.35 14.01 -4.30
C ALA A 164 0.33 12.82 -5.02
N LEU A 165 1.11 12.02 -4.29
CA LEU A 165 1.61 10.75 -4.81
C LEU A 165 0.43 9.84 -5.15
N ASN A 166 0.45 9.25 -6.34
CA ASN A 166 -0.51 8.24 -6.73
C ASN A 166 -0.11 6.89 -6.12
N ALA A 167 -0.95 6.38 -5.22
CA ALA A 167 -0.70 5.10 -4.56
C ALA A 167 -0.69 3.92 -5.56
N ASN A 168 -1.46 3.99 -6.65
CA ASN A 168 -1.45 2.93 -7.66
C ASN A 168 -0.08 2.87 -8.34
N TRP A 169 0.44 4.01 -8.77
CA TRP A 169 1.79 4.07 -9.34
C TRP A 169 2.85 3.61 -8.34
N LEU A 170 2.77 4.04 -7.08
CA LEU A 170 3.71 3.63 -6.05
C LEU A 170 3.71 2.11 -5.82
N LEU A 171 2.53 1.51 -5.64
CA LEU A 171 2.41 0.12 -5.23
C LEU A 171 2.56 -0.85 -6.39
N THR A 172 2.05 -0.50 -7.57
CA THR A 172 1.95 -1.43 -8.70
C THR A 172 2.73 -1.00 -9.93
N GLY A 173 3.14 0.27 -10.00
CA GLY A 173 3.78 0.85 -11.18
C GLY A 173 2.79 1.34 -12.24
N GLU A 174 1.49 1.24 -11.99
CA GLU A 174 0.45 1.61 -12.96
C GLU A 174 -0.03 3.06 -12.78
N GLY A 175 -0.25 3.73 -13.92
CA GLY A 175 -0.72 5.12 -13.98
C GLY A 175 0.39 6.16 -13.82
N ASP A 176 0.00 7.41 -13.61
CA ASP A 176 0.93 8.53 -13.45
C ASP A 176 1.47 8.61 -12.01
N MET A 177 2.74 9.03 -11.83
CA MET A 177 3.37 9.25 -10.51
C MET A 177 2.57 10.19 -9.61
N PHE A 178 2.03 11.26 -10.18
CA PHE A 178 1.19 12.23 -9.48
C PHE A 178 -0.28 11.95 -9.77
N ARG A 179 -1.12 12.10 -8.74
CA ARG A 179 -2.56 12.12 -8.95
C ARG A 179 -2.96 13.42 -9.66
N ARG A 180 -3.95 13.29 -10.54
CA ARG A 180 -4.59 14.43 -11.21
C ARG A 180 -5.62 15.08 -10.32
#